data_AF-A0A439DQ71-F1
#
_entry.id   AF-A0A439DQ71-F1
#
_cell.length_a   1.000
_cell.length_b   1.000
_cell.length_c   1.000
_cell.angle_alpha   90.00
_cell.angle_beta   90.00
_cell.angle_gamma   90.00
#
_symmetry.space_group_name_H-M   'P 1'
#
loop_
_entity.id
_entity.type
_entity.pdbx_description
1 polymer ?
#
loop_
_entity_poly.entity_id
_entity_poly.type
_entity_poly.pdbx_seq_one_letter_code
_entity_poly.pdbx_strand_id
1 'polypeptide(L)'
;MTNDAEKRFDRPSAFRAAAAYTAVVVAIAAAAFAIYAFIDRTSVVGASTVPAILLVGGIGAFVRTYHLWKEETGGWVAWQGAGWFLLILMLVCLSIPGAALMSSN
;
A
#
# COMPACT_ATOMS: atom_id res chain seq x y z
N MET A 1 38.54 9.13 -14.77
CA MET A 1 37.68 9.33 -13.58
C MET A 1 36.36 8.66 -13.88
N THR A 2 36.28 7.35 -13.70
CA THR A 2 35.01 6.65 -13.65
C THR A 2 34.26 7.22 -12.46
N ASN A 3 33.15 7.90 -12.72
CA ASN A 3 32.18 8.21 -11.70
C ASN A 3 31.64 6.84 -11.25
N ASP A 4 32.30 6.21 -10.27
CA ASP A 4 31.75 5.05 -9.60
C ASP A 4 30.48 5.55 -8.93
N ALA A 5 29.37 5.38 -9.65
CA ALA A 5 28.04 5.50 -9.16
C ALA A 5 27.87 4.45 -8.06
N GLU A 6 28.34 4.76 -6.85
CA GLU A 6 27.82 4.14 -5.65
C GLU A 6 26.31 4.42 -5.65
N LYS A 7 25.59 3.54 -6.33
CA LYS A 7 24.15 3.35 -6.28
C LYS A 7 23.83 2.85 -4.86
N ARG A 8 24.06 3.73 -3.86
CA ARG A 8 23.62 3.53 -2.49
C ARG A 8 22.10 3.71 -2.49
N PHE A 9 21.44 2.69 -3.01
CA PHE A 9 20.00 2.50 -2.89
C PHE A 9 19.60 2.34 -1.43
N ASP A 10 20.55 1.86 -0.62
CA ASP A 10 20.35 1.60 0.78
C ASP A 10 20.50 2.88 1.63
N ARG A 11 19.35 3.40 2.04
CA ARG A 11 19.22 4.43 3.07
C ARG A 11 18.31 3.86 4.16
N PRO A 12 18.86 3.48 5.33
CA PRO A 12 18.09 2.89 6.42
C PRO A 12 16.90 3.75 6.88
N SER A 13 17.03 5.07 6.80
CA SER A 13 15.95 6.02 7.10
C SER A 13 14.80 5.96 6.09
N ALA A 14 15.10 5.79 4.80
CA ALA A 14 14.09 5.66 3.75
C ALA A 14 13.32 4.34 3.88
N PHE A 15 14.02 3.24 4.21
CA PHE A 15 13.37 1.96 4.49
C PHE A 15 12.42 2.05 5.69
N ARG A 16 12.88 2.60 6.82
CA ARG A 16 12.03 2.81 8.00
C ARG A 16 10.80 3.68 7.70
N ALA A 17 10.97 4.72 6.90
CA ALA A 17 9.86 5.59 6.50
C ALA A 17 8.84 4.85 5.63
N ALA A 18 9.30 4.08 4.63
CA ALA A 18 8.43 3.27 3.77
C ALA A 18 7.73 2.15 4.54
N ALA A 19 8.42 1.53 5.51
CA ALA A 19 7.85 0.51 6.38
C ALA A 19 6.78 1.10 7.32
N ALA A 20 7.05 2.24 7.96
CA ALA A 20 6.08 2.94 8.80
C ALA A 20 4.85 3.39 7.99
N TYR A 21 5.06 3.93 6.79
CA TYR A 21 3.98 4.29 5.88
C TYR A 21 3.09 3.09 5.56
N THR A 22 3.71 1.98 5.13
CA THR A 22 3.01 0.73 4.83
C THR A 22 2.22 0.23 6.04
N ALA A 23 2.83 0.21 7.23
CA ALA A 23 2.18 -0.22 8.46
C ALA A 23 0.95 0.62 8.80
N VAL A 24 1.03 1.95 8.64
CA VAL A 24 -0.11 2.86 8.86
C VAL A 24 -1.24 2.57 7.86
N VAL A 25 -0.93 2.44 6.57
CA VAL A 25 -1.94 2.11 5.54
C VAL A 25 -2.62 0.77 5.84
N VAL A 26 -1.85 -0.26 6.19
CA VAL A 26 -2.36 -1.58 6.55
C VAL A 26 -3.23 -1.50 7.82
N ALA A 27 -2.83 -0.73 8.82
CA ALA A 27 -3.62 -0.54 10.03
C ALA A 27 -4.97 0.13 9.75
N ILE A 28 -5.00 1.14 8.87
CA ILE A 28 -6.24 1.80 8.43
C ILE A 28 -7.13 0.82 7.66
N ALA A 29 -6.56 0.02 6.74
CA ALA A 29 -7.29 -1.00 6.00
C ALA A 29 -7.86 -2.09 6.94
N ALA A 30 -7.10 -2.50 7.95
CA ALA A 30 -7.54 -3.45 8.97
C ALA A 30 -8.67 -2.88 9.84
N ALA A 31 -8.61 -1.59 10.20
CA ALA A 31 -9.70 -0.91 10.91
C ALA A 31 -10.97 -0.85 10.05
N ALA A 32 -10.87 -0.51 8.77
CA ALA A 32 -11.98 -0.54 7.83
C ALA A 32 -12.59 -1.95 7.69
N PHE A 33 -11.74 -2.97 7.61
CA PHE A 33 -12.18 -4.37 7.59
C PHE A 33 -12.92 -4.74 8.87
N ALA A 34 -12.42 -4.36 10.04
CA ALA A 34 -13.09 -4.61 11.32
C ALA A 34 -14.46 -3.91 11.37
N ILE A 35 -14.54 -2.64 10.98
CA ILE A 35 -15.80 -1.89 10.90
C ILE A 35 -16.81 -2.63 10.02
N TYR A 36 -16.42 -3.02 8.80
CA TYR A 36 -17.25 -3.85 7.92
C TYR A 36 -17.68 -5.17 8.60
N ALA A 37 -16.74 -5.89 9.20
CA ALA A 37 -16.98 -7.20 9.80
C ALA A 37 -17.87 -7.16 11.05
N PHE A 38 -17.99 -6.04 11.74
CA PHE A 38 -18.83 -5.90 12.95
C PHE A 38 -20.14 -5.15 12.72
N ILE A 39 -20.25 -4.32 11.67
CA ILE A 39 -21.45 -3.51 11.42
C ILE A 39 -22.36 -4.16 10.39
N ASP A 40 -21.86 -4.45 9.18
CA ASP A 40 -22.67 -4.98 8.08
C ASP A 40 -21.82 -5.81 7.12
N ARG A 41 -21.83 -7.12 7.32
CA ARG A 41 -21.10 -8.11 6.51
C ARG A 41 -21.71 -8.34 5.12
N THR A 42 -22.88 -7.77 4.83
CA THR A 42 -23.53 -7.88 3.52
C THR A 42 -23.23 -6.67 2.64
N SER A 43 -22.72 -5.59 3.23
CA SER A 43 -22.38 -4.37 2.50
C SER A 43 -21.16 -4.56 1.60
N VAL A 44 -21.41 -4.68 0.29
CA VAL A 44 -20.38 -4.67 -0.75
C VAL A 44 -19.60 -3.35 -0.74
N VAL A 45 -20.28 -2.24 -0.46
CA VAL A 45 -19.63 -0.91 -0.35
C VAL A 45 -18.68 -0.88 0.84
N GLY A 46 -19.12 -1.37 2.01
CA GLY A 46 -18.26 -1.50 3.19
C GLY A 46 -17.06 -2.41 2.94
N ALA A 47 -17.28 -3.57 2.34
CA ALA A 47 -16.22 -4.50 1.96
C ALA A 47 -15.19 -3.90 0.99
N SER A 48 -15.64 -3.06 0.05
CA SER A 48 -14.80 -2.42 -0.96
C SER A 48 -13.87 -1.34 -0.40
N THR A 49 -14.15 -0.83 0.80
CA THR A 49 -13.28 0.19 1.43
C THR A 49 -11.86 -0.34 1.71
N VAL A 50 -11.73 -1.64 2.03
CA VAL A 50 -10.44 -2.28 2.35
C VAL A 50 -9.48 -2.24 1.14
N PRO A 51 -9.82 -2.83 -0.03
CA PRO A 51 -8.96 -2.72 -1.21
C PRO A 51 -8.82 -1.28 -1.70
N ALA A 52 -9.82 -0.41 -1.53
CA ALA A 52 -9.70 1.00 -1.91
C ALA A 52 -8.62 1.75 -1.12
N ILE A 53 -8.56 1.56 0.21
CA ILE A 53 -7.53 2.16 1.07
C ILE A 53 -6.13 1.67 0.64
N LEU A 54 -5.98 0.37 0.39
CA LEU A 54 -4.72 -0.22 -0.04
C LEU A 54 -4.30 0.30 -1.42
N LEU A 55 -5.23 0.47 -2.36
CA LEU A 55 -4.99 1.07 -3.67
C LEU A 55 -4.47 2.51 -3.54
N VAL A 56 -5.16 3.35 -2.78
CA VAL A 56 -4.76 4.75 -2.55
C VAL A 56 -3.38 4.81 -1.87
N GLY A 57 -3.13 3.93 -0.90
CA GLY A 57 -1.80 3.81 -0.28
C GLY A 57 -0.72 3.39 -1.26
N GLY A 58 -1.00 2.42 -2.13
CA GLY A 58 -0.07 1.99 -3.19
C GLY A 58 0.26 3.14 -4.16
N ILE A 59 -0.75 3.89 -4.60
CA ILE A 59 -0.56 5.08 -5.45
C ILE A 59 0.29 6.13 -4.72
N GLY A 60 0.01 6.41 -3.44
CA GLY A 60 0.80 7.34 -2.64
C GLY A 60 2.28 6.93 -2.54
N ALA A 61 2.56 5.63 -2.37
CA ALA A 61 3.92 5.10 -2.38
C ALA A 61 4.61 5.26 -3.74
N PHE A 62 3.90 5.07 -4.86
CA PHE A 62 4.47 5.30 -6.19
C PHE A 62 4.70 6.78 -6.51
N VAL A 63 3.81 7.67 -6.08
CA VAL A 63 4.03 9.11 -6.17
C VAL A 63 5.32 9.48 -5.43
N ARG A 64 5.52 8.98 -4.21
CA ARG A 64 6.76 9.21 -3.46
C ARG A 64 7.99 8.61 -4.14
N THR A 65 7.84 7.43 -4.74
CA THR A 65 8.88 6.80 -5.57
C THR A 65 9.30 7.71 -6.72
N TYR A 66 8.34 8.26 -7.45
CA TYR A 66 8.58 9.16 -8.57
C TYR A 66 9.29 10.45 -8.15
N HIS A 67 8.84 11.07 -7.05
CA HIS A 67 9.50 12.27 -6.51
C HIS A 67 10.96 11.99 -6.13
N LEU A 68 11.23 10.93 -5.37
CA LEU A 68 12.60 10.59 -4.94
C LEU A 68 13.51 10.19 -6.11
N TRP A 69 12.95 9.55 -7.14
CA TRP A 69 13.67 9.25 -8.37
C TRP A 69 14.04 10.53 -9.12
N LYS A 70 13.07 11.45 -9.28
CA LYS A 70 13.26 12.72 -9.99
C LYS A 70 14.21 13.67 -9.25
N GLU A 71 14.23 13.62 -7.92
CA GLU A 71 15.11 14.42 -7.06
C GLU A 71 16.50 13.79 -6.87
N GLU A 72 16.80 12.65 -7.53
CA GLU A 72 18.06 11.90 -7.40
C GLU A 72 18.48 11.60 -5.94
N THR A 73 17.52 11.64 -5.02
CA THR A 73 17.75 11.62 -3.56
C THR A 73 17.92 10.19 -3.02
N GLY A 74 17.87 9.16 -3.88
CA GLY A 74 17.98 7.74 -3.49
C GLY A 74 16.81 7.25 -2.62
N GLY A 75 16.83 5.98 -2.20
CA GLY A 75 15.78 5.39 -1.35
C GLY A 75 14.43 5.12 -2.04
N TRP A 76 14.27 5.48 -3.32
CA TRP A 76 13.07 5.23 -4.12
C TRP A 76 12.70 3.74 -4.22
N VAL A 77 13.69 2.83 -4.19
CA VAL A 77 13.47 1.37 -4.26
C VAL A 77 12.61 0.88 -3.09
N ALA A 78 12.83 1.40 -1.89
CA ALA A 78 12.03 1.03 -0.72
C ALA A 78 10.56 1.45 -0.87
N TRP A 79 10.33 2.65 -1.41
CA TRP A 79 8.99 3.16 -1.71
C TRP A 79 8.31 2.40 -2.85
N GLN A 80 9.08 1.95 -3.85
CA GLN A 80 8.56 1.11 -4.92
C GLN A 80 8.12 -0.26 -4.38
N GLY A 81 8.93 -0.86 -3.50
CA GLY A 81 8.59 -2.10 -2.80
C GLY A 81 7.33 -1.97 -1.94
N ALA A 82 7.20 -0.85 -1.20
CA ALA A 82 5.98 -0.54 -0.45
C ALA A 82 4.74 -0.44 -1.36
N GLY A 83 4.85 0.26 -2.49
CA GLY A 83 3.77 0.36 -3.48
C GLY A 83 3.34 -1.01 -4.02
N TRP A 84 4.30 -1.85 -4.41
CA TRP A 84 4.02 -3.21 -4.88
C TRP A 84 3.40 -4.10 -3.81
N PHE A 85 3.91 -4.05 -2.58
CA PHE A 85 3.35 -4.80 -1.47
C PHE A 85 1.88 -4.42 -1.23
N LEU A 86 1.57 -3.12 -1.19
CA LEU A 86 0.21 -2.63 -1.00
C LEU A 86 -0.72 -3.01 -2.16
N LEU A 87 -0.23 -2.98 -3.41
CA LEU A 87 -1.03 -3.44 -4.56
C LEU A 87 -1.31 -4.94 -4.55
N ILE A 88 -0.32 -5.76 -4.20
CA ILE A 88 -0.53 -7.21 -4.08
C ILE A 88 -1.54 -7.50 -2.96
N LEU A 89 -1.38 -6.85 -1.81
CA LEU A 89 -2.32 -6.98 -0.70
C LEU A 89 -3.73 -6.52 -1.10
N MET A 90 -3.83 -5.44 -1.87
CA MET A 90 -5.10 -4.97 -2.44
C MET A 90 -5.77 -6.05 -3.30
N LEU A 91 -5.02 -6.68 -4.21
CA LEU A 91 -5.56 -7.75 -5.06
C LEU A 91 -6.04 -8.94 -4.24
N VAL A 92 -5.32 -9.32 -3.19
CA VAL A 92 -5.76 -10.35 -2.23
C VAL A 92 -7.07 -9.92 -1.55
N CYS A 93 -7.16 -8.66 -1.11
CA CYS A 93 -8.33 -8.11 -0.43
C CYS A 93 -9.55 -7.88 -1.35
N LEU A 94 -9.43 -7.98 -2.69
CA LEU A 94 -10.59 -7.98 -3.59
C LEU A 94 -11.50 -9.21 -3.36
N SER A 95 -10.98 -10.28 -2.75
CA SER A 95 -11.79 -11.41 -2.31
C SER A 95 -12.86 -11.03 -1.27
N ILE A 96 -12.66 -9.95 -0.51
CA ILE A 96 -13.59 -9.50 0.55
C ILE A 96 -14.92 -8.99 -0.06
N PRO A 97 -14.94 -7.98 -0.95
CA PRO A 97 -16.18 -7.60 -1.63
C PRO A 97 -16.73 -8.70 -2.54
N GLY A 98 -15.87 -9.55 -3.10
CA GLY A 98 -16.30 -10.76 -3.82
C GLY A 98 -17.15 -11.68 -2.95
N ALA A 99 -16.72 -11.94 -1.71
CA ALA A 99 -17.48 -12.73 -0.74
C ALA A 99 -18.80 -12.07 -0.34
N ALA A 100 -18.81 -10.75 -0.12
CA ALA A 100 -20.02 -9.99 0.21
C ALA A 100 -21.06 -10.01 -0.93
N LEU A 101 -20.61 -9.96 -2.19
CA LEU A 101 -21.48 -10.09 -3.36
C LEU A 101 -22.14 -11.48 -3.45
N MET A 102 -21.43 -12.54 -3.09
CA MET A 102 -21.97 -13.89 -3.11
C MET A 102 -22.94 -14.17 -1.96
N SER A 103 -22.79 -13.50 -0.81
CA SER A 103 -23.67 -13.68 0.35
C SER A 103 -24.93 -12.82 0.33
N SER A 104 -25.01 -11.85 -0.58
CA SER A 104 -26.15 -10.92 -0.72
C SER A 104 -27.17 -11.34 -1.78
N ASN A 105 -26.94 -12.47 -2.47
CA ASN A 105 -27.90 -13.12 -3.38
C ASN A 105 -28.61 -14.29 -2.69
#